data_AF-A0A662RWN0-F1
#
_entry.id   AF-A0A662RWN0-F1
#
_cell.length_a   1.000
_cell.length_b   1.000
_cell.length_c   1.000
_cell.angle_alpha   90.00
_cell.angle_beta   90.00
_cell.angle_gamma   90.00
#
_symmetry.space_group_name_H-M   'P 1'
#
loop_
_entity.id
_entity.type
_entity.pdbx_description
1 polymer ?
#
loop_
_entity_poly.entity_id
_entity_poly.type
_entity_poly.pdbx_seq_one_letter_code
_entity_poly.pdbx_strand_id
1 'polypeptide(L)'
;MVTERFAYFKRFEMDDLTIDREIPRCISACPAGCDVRGYIKLIAERRYEDAYELIQEKVTLPATIGRICYHPCENACRRAFYDEPVAIAALKRFVGDMYLSSRSNKSQKKTENISEGDASRAESGAESGKRVAVIGAGPAGLTAAYRLAKKGHSVKIFERLPVAGGMLVAGIPPYRLPRDVLNAEIEDLWRKTDGRVEIEYGVDVDEEMFRRICEEYDAVFVSVGAHKSRVMGIEGEDKEGVF
;
A
#
# COMPACT_ATOMS: atom_id res chain seq x y z
N MET A 1 -8.23 10.73 -10.81
CA MET A 1 -9.66 10.35 -10.86
C MET A 1 -9.83 9.14 -9.99
N VAL A 2 -10.72 9.21 -8.99
CA VAL A 2 -11.08 8.06 -8.16
C VAL A 2 -12.08 7.25 -8.96
N THR A 3 -11.83 5.97 -9.16
CA THR A 3 -12.65 5.11 -10.00
C THR A 3 -14.12 5.15 -9.56
N GLU A 4 -15.01 5.59 -10.46
CA GLU A 4 -16.48 5.56 -10.29
C GLU A 4 -17.02 4.15 -9.99
N ARG A 5 -16.18 3.12 -10.21
CA ARG A 5 -16.44 1.70 -9.98
C ARG A 5 -16.97 1.36 -8.57
N PHE A 6 -16.66 2.18 -7.56
CA PHE A 6 -17.17 2.01 -6.18
C PHE A 6 -18.05 3.18 -5.71
N ALA A 7 -18.54 4.02 -6.61
CA ALA A 7 -19.39 5.17 -6.30
C ALA A 7 -20.68 4.79 -5.55
N TYR A 8 -21.14 3.53 -5.65
CA TYR A 8 -22.27 3.01 -4.89
C TYR A 8 -22.10 3.14 -3.37
N PHE A 9 -20.85 3.15 -2.85
CA PHE A 9 -20.56 3.40 -1.43
C PHE A 9 -20.28 4.88 -1.12
N LYS A 10 -20.16 5.74 -2.14
CA LYS A 10 -19.83 7.17 -2.03
C LYS A 10 -21.04 8.10 -2.29
N ARG A 11 -22.12 7.60 -2.92
CA ARG A 11 -23.37 8.35 -3.11
C ARG A 11 -24.11 8.52 -1.78
N PHE A 12 -23.78 9.61 -1.09
CA PHE A 12 -24.68 10.31 -0.20
C PHE A 12 -25.34 11.44 -1.02
N GLU A 13 -26.20 11.11 -1.98
CA GLU A 13 -27.06 12.13 -2.59
C GLU A 13 -28.09 12.54 -1.53
N MET A 14 -28.01 13.80 -1.10
CA MET A 14 -28.81 14.41 -0.04
C MET A 14 -30.22 14.79 -0.51
N ASP A 15 -30.93 13.85 -1.11
CA ASP A 15 -32.34 14.05 -1.44
C ASP A 15 -33.21 13.35 -0.40
N ASP A 16 -33.97 14.19 0.31
CA ASP A 16 -35.00 13.92 1.32
C ASP A 16 -34.57 13.32 2.68
N LEU A 17 -34.73 14.14 3.72
CA LEU A 17 -35.12 13.78 5.11
C LEU A 17 -34.47 12.54 5.75
N THR A 18 -33.17 12.33 5.56
CA THR A 18 -32.48 11.21 6.21
C THR A 18 -31.66 11.68 7.40
N ILE A 19 -31.91 11.03 8.55
CA ILE A 19 -31.13 11.11 9.80
C ILE A 19 -29.65 11.22 9.46
N ASP A 20 -28.98 12.24 9.98
CA ASP A 20 -27.54 12.47 9.86
C ASP A 20 -26.79 11.15 10.13
N ARG A 21 -26.40 10.45 9.06
CA ARG A 21 -25.82 9.11 9.15
C ARG A 21 -24.37 9.29 9.57
N GLU A 22 -24.15 9.28 10.88
CA GLU A 22 -22.83 9.27 11.53
C GLU A 22 -21.86 8.38 10.71
N ILE A 23 -20.73 8.97 10.30
CA ILE A 23 -19.67 8.24 9.60
C ILE A 23 -19.34 6.99 10.42
N PRO A 24 -19.37 5.78 9.83
CA PRO A 24 -19.08 4.57 10.57
C PRO A 24 -17.75 4.67 11.31
N ARG A 25 -17.77 4.37 12.61
CA ARG A 25 -16.60 4.54 13.49
C ARG A 25 -15.36 3.77 13.03
N CYS A 26 -15.54 2.62 12.37
CA CYS A 26 -14.44 1.88 11.78
C CYS A 26 -13.75 2.63 10.62
N ILE A 27 -14.47 3.49 9.90
CA ILE A 27 -13.93 4.34 8.83
C ILE A 27 -13.23 5.55 9.45
N SER A 28 -13.87 6.25 10.39
CA SER A 28 -13.28 7.44 11.03
C SER A 28 -12.07 7.12 11.90
N ALA A 29 -12.04 5.94 12.54
CA ALA A 29 -10.88 5.48 13.31
C ALA A 29 -9.73 4.97 12.44
N CYS A 30 -9.95 4.69 11.15
CA CYS A 30 -8.89 4.25 10.25
C CYS A 30 -8.07 5.47 9.79
N PRO A 31 -6.74 5.52 10.04
CA PRO A 31 -5.92 6.65 9.61
C PRO A 31 -5.93 6.89 8.09
N ALA A 32 -6.15 5.84 7.31
CA ALA A 32 -6.26 5.92 5.85
C ALA A 32 -7.68 6.22 5.35
N GLY A 33 -8.69 6.21 6.24
CA GLY A 33 -10.10 6.35 5.87
C GLY A 33 -10.59 5.27 4.90
N CYS A 34 -10.19 4.00 5.13
CA CYS A 34 -10.64 2.88 4.31
C CYS A 34 -12.15 2.67 4.42
N ASP A 35 -12.82 2.34 3.32
CA ASP A 35 -14.24 1.97 3.32
C ASP A 35 -14.45 0.55 3.84
N VAL A 36 -14.44 0.43 5.17
CA VAL A 36 -14.58 -0.84 5.89
C VAL A 36 -15.86 -1.58 5.52
N ARG A 37 -16.98 -0.86 5.38
CA ARG A 37 -18.26 -1.49 5.08
C ARG A 37 -18.30 -1.99 3.64
N GLY A 38 -17.77 -1.21 2.71
CA GLY A 38 -17.74 -1.56 1.30
C GLY A 38 -16.95 -2.83 1.03
N TYR A 39 -15.70 -2.93 1.50
CA TYR A 39 -14.92 -4.14 1.20
C TYR A 39 -15.43 -5.36 1.98
N ILE A 40 -16.00 -5.22 3.18
CA ILE A 40 -16.64 -6.36 3.88
C ILE A 40 -17.85 -6.89 3.11
N LYS A 41 -18.66 -5.99 2.52
CA LYS A 41 -19.78 -6.39 1.66
C LYS A 41 -19.28 -7.15 0.43
N LEU A 42 -18.23 -6.67 -0.23
CA LEU A 42 -17.61 -7.35 -1.37
C LEU A 42 -17.04 -8.72 -0.98
N ILE A 43 -16.43 -8.85 0.20
CA ILE A 43 -15.97 -10.14 0.74
C ILE A 43 -17.14 -11.13 0.90
N ALA A 44 -18.26 -10.67 1.49
CA ALA A 44 -19.45 -11.51 1.66
C ALA A 44 -20.03 -12.01 0.33
N GLU A 45 -19.87 -11.21 -0.73
CA GLU A 45 -20.27 -11.54 -2.10
C GLU A 45 -19.20 -12.35 -2.87
N ARG A 46 -18.10 -12.74 -2.21
CA ARG A 46 -16.96 -13.45 -2.81
C ARG A 46 -16.23 -12.67 -3.92
N ARG A 47 -16.40 -11.35 -3.95
CA ARG A 47 -15.76 -10.44 -4.90
C ARG A 47 -14.42 -9.97 -4.35
N TYR A 48 -13.48 -10.90 -4.17
CA TYR A 48 -12.21 -10.63 -3.47
C TYR A 48 -11.30 -9.65 -4.21
N GLU A 49 -11.27 -9.72 -5.54
CA GLU A 49 -10.50 -8.79 -6.38
C GLU A 49 -11.02 -7.35 -6.23
N ASP A 50 -12.33 -7.16 -6.32
CA ASP A 50 -12.95 -5.86 -6.08
C ASP A 50 -12.73 -5.35 -4.65
N ALA A 51 -12.81 -6.24 -3.65
CA ALA A 51 -12.55 -5.90 -2.25
C ALA A 51 -11.10 -5.42 -2.05
N TYR A 52 -10.13 -6.10 -2.67
CA TYR A 52 -8.72 -5.73 -2.63
C TYR A 52 -8.49 -4.36 -3.27
N GLU A 53 -9.05 -4.14 -4.46
CA GLU A 53 -8.94 -2.88 -5.20
C GLU A 53 -9.57 -1.71 -4.41
N LEU A 54 -10.72 -1.93 -3.76
CA LEU A 54 -11.35 -0.93 -2.91
C LEU A 54 -10.48 -0.55 -1.70
N ILE A 55 -9.81 -1.52 -1.07
CA ILE A 55 -8.82 -1.22 -0.01
C ILE A 55 -7.64 -0.44 -0.60
N GLN A 56 -7.19 -0.83 -1.80
CA GLN A 56 -6.02 -0.28 -2.46
C GLN A 56 -6.18 1.20 -2.87
N GLU A 57 -7.42 1.70 -3.02
CA GLU A 57 -7.69 3.13 -3.20
C GLU A 57 -7.04 3.98 -2.08
N LYS A 58 -7.11 3.49 -0.84
CA LYS A 58 -6.63 4.21 0.35
C LYS A 58 -5.25 3.73 0.80
N VAL A 59 -5.00 2.44 0.70
CA VAL A 59 -3.80 1.78 1.26
C VAL A 59 -3.07 1.01 0.17
N THR A 60 -1.86 1.41 -0.19
CA THR A 60 -1.12 0.81 -1.33
C THR A 60 -0.82 -0.68 -1.16
N LEU A 61 -0.61 -1.15 0.08
CA LEU A 61 -0.24 -2.53 0.41
C LEU A 61 -1.30 -3.21 1.31
N PRO A 62 -2.51 -3.56 0.79
CA PRO A 62 -3.57 -4.22 1.57
C PRO A 62 -3.17 -5.53 2.27
N ALA A 63 -2.45 -6.43 1.58
CA ALA A 63 -2.04 -7.74 2.11
C ALA A 63 -1.02 -7.60 3.25
N THR A 64 -0.10 -6.64 3.13
CA THR A 64 0.81 -6.24 4.22
C THR A 64 0.03 -5.65 5.39
N ILE A 65 -0.86 -4.68 5.15
CA ILE A 65 -1.63 -4.01 6.20
C ILE A 65 -2.56 -4.97 6.95
N GLY A 66 -3.11 -5.99 6.29
CA GLY A 66 -3.86 -7.07 6.95
C GLY A 66 -3.06 -7.84 8.01
N ARG A 67 -1.72 -7.78 7.98
CA ARG A 67 -0.83 -8.49 8.92
C ARG A 67 -0.26 -7.62 10.02
N ILE A 68 0.06 -6.36 9.71
CA ILE A 68 0.85 -5.50 10.61
C ILE A 68 0.06 -4.36 11.23
N CYS A 69 -1.16 -4.09 10.75
CA CYS A 69 -2.00 -3.02 11.28
C CYS A 69 -2.38 -3.28 12.74
N TYR A 70 -2.33 -2.23 13.56
CA TYR A 70 -2.82 -2.23 14.95
C TYR A 70 -4.35 -2.04 15.06
N HIS A 71 -5.06 -2.12 13.91
CA HIS A 71 -6.51 -2.23 13.78
C HIS A 71 -7.36 -1.29 14.69
N PRO A 72 -7.13 0.05 14.66
CA PRO A 72 -7.95 0.99 15.44
C PRO A 72 -9.43 0.97 15.05
N CYS A 73 -9.73 0.54 13.82
CA CYS A 73 -11.08 0.35 13.33
C CYS A 73 -11.87 -0.73 14.09
N GLU A 74 -11.20 -1.71 14.69
CA GLU A 74 -11.83 -2.74 15.52
C GLU A 74 -12.15 -2.21 16.91
N ASN A 75 -11.23 -1.44 17.52
CA ASN A 75 -11.44 -0.79 18.82
C ASN A 75 -12.65 0.16 18.81
N ALA A 76 -12.89 0.82 17.68
CA ALA A 76 -14.02 1.74 17.50
C ALA A 76 -15.30 1.04 16.98
N CYS A 77 -15.28 -0.27 16.76
CA CYS A 77 -16.37 -0.97 16.08
C CYS A 77 -17.64 -1.02 16.93
N ARG A 78 -18.75 -0.46 16.41
CA ARG A 78 -20.05 -0.45 17.10
C ARG A 78 -20.63 -1.85 17.35
N ARG A 79 -20.15 -2.90 16.67
CA ARG A 79 -20.59 -4.28 16.92
C ARG A 79 -20.26 -4.74 18.35
N ALA A 80 -19.18 -4.19 18.94
CA ALA A 80 -18.79 -4.44 20.32
C ALA A 80 -19.84 -4.03 21.36
N PHE A 81 -20.83 -3.21 21.01
CA PHE A 81 -21.97 -2.92 21.91
C PHE A 81 -22.93 -4.09 22.06
N TYR A 82 -22.91 -5.05 21.13
CA TYR A 82 -23.80 -6.21 21.13
C TYR A 82 -23.03 -7.49 21.49
N ASP A 83 -21.86 -7.70 20.88
CA ASP A 83 -20.99 -8.84 21.14
C ASP A 83 -19.51 -8.45 20.97
N GLU A 84 -18.89 -8.74 19.83
CA GLU A 84 -17.47 -8.55 19.59
C GLU A 84 -17.20 -7.68 18.34
N PRO A 85 -16.09 -6.92 18.29
CA PRO A 85 -15.68 -6.25 17.07
C PRO A 85 -15.57 -7.21 15.89
N VAL A 86 -15.99 -6.73 14.72
CA VAL A 86 -15.69 -7.43 13.47
C VAL A 86 -14.17 -7.53 13.29
N ALA A 87 -13.66 -8.71 12.97
CA ALA A 87 -12.23 -8.98 12.71
C ALA A 87 -11.75 -8.38 11.37
N ILE A 88 -11.79 -7.05 11.27
CA ILE A 88 -11.50 -6.25 10.08
C ILE A 88 -10.09 -6.51 9.53
N ALA A 89 -9.07 -6.61 10.40
CA ALA A 89 -7.70 -6.89 10.00
C ALA A 89 -7.56 -8.30 9.43
N ALA A 90 -8.21 -9.30 10.05
CA ALA A 90 -8.25 -10.66 9.54
C ALA A 90 -8.93 -10.74 8.17
N LEU A 91 -10.03 -10.00 7.98
CA LEU A 91 -10.71 -9.90 6.69
C LEU A 91 -9.82 -9.25 5.60
N LYS A 92 -9.06 -8.20 5.95
CA LYS A 92 -8.07 -7.61 5.02
C LYS A 92 -6.97 -8.60 4.65
N ARG A 93 -6.45 -9.33 5.64
CA ARG A 93 -5.45 -10.39 5.42
C ARG A 93 -5.99 -11.45 4.47
N PHE A 94 -7.18 -11.97 4.77
CA PHE A 94 -7.86 -12.96 3.94
C PHE A 94 -8.00 -12.49 2.49
N VAL A 95 -8.48 -11.26 2.27
CA VAL A 95 -8.59 -10.69 0.91
C VAL A 95 -7.25 -10.56 0.23
N GLY A 96 -6.22 -10.09 0.94
CA GLY A 96 -4.85 -10.01 0.42
C GLY A 96 -4.35 -11.37 -0.06
N ASP A 97 -4.57 -12.41 0.74
CA ASP A 97 -4.12 -13.77 0.45
C ASP A 97 -4.87 -14.36 -0.75
N MET A 98 -6.19 -14.16 -0.81
CA MET A 98 -7.02 -14.58 -1.95
C MET A 98 -6.63 -13.86 -3.24
N TYR A 99 -6.37 -12.56 -3.17
CA TYR A 99 -5.96 -11.76 -4.32
C TYR A 99 -4.61 -12.22 -4.88
N LEU A 100 -3.57 -12.29 -4.04
CA LEU A 100 -2.23 -12.69 -4.46
C LEU A 100 -2.21 -14.13 -4.99
N SER A 101 -2.93 -15.05 -4.33
CA SER A 101 -3.05 -16.45 -4.77
C SER A 101 -3.72 -16.56 -6.15
N SER A 102 -4.76 -15.78 -6.41
CA SER A 102 -5.43 -15.74 -7.72
C SER A 102 -4.51 -15.23 -8.83
N ARG A 103 -3.61 -14.29 -8.51
CA ARG A 103 -2.65 -13.71 -9.46
C ARG A 103 -1.50 -14.69 -9.76
N SER A 104 -0.99 -15.41 -8.78
CA SER A 104 0.01 -16.46 -9.00
C SER A 104 -0.52 -17.56 -9.93
N ASN A 105 -1.77 -18.00 -9.75
CA ASN A 105 -2.42 -19.00 -10.60
C ASN A 105 -2.64 -18.49 -12.04
N LYS A 106 -3.01 -17.21 -12.21
CA LYS A 106 -3.14 -16.58 -13.55
C LYS A 106 -1.79 -16.46 -14.27
N SER A 107 -0.70 -16.15 -13.55
CA SER A 107 0.65 -16.12 -14.11
C SER A 107 1.12 -17.49 -14.58
N GLN A 108 0.75 -18.58 -13.90
CA GLN A 108 1.06 -19.96 -14.32
C GLN A 108 0.22 -20.45 -15.52
N LYS A 109 -1.01 -19.96 -15.70
CA LYS A 109 -1.86 -20.30 -16.86
C LYS A 109 -1.51 -19.52 -18.14
N LYS A 110 -0.72 -18.45 -18.03
CA LYS A 110 -0.40 -17.56 -19.17
C LYS A 110 0.59 -18.16 -20.18
N THR A 111 1.10 -19.36 -19.93
CA THR A 111 1.92 -20.13 -20.88
C THR A 111 1.13 -20.89 -21.95
N GLU A 112 -0.20 -20.98 -21.88
CA GLU A 112 -0.94 -21.84 -22.82
C GLU A 112 -2.00 -21.18 -23.71
N ASN A 113 -2.50 -19.96 -23.45
CA ASN A 113 -3.44 -19.31 -24.39
C ASN A 113 -3.39 -17.78 -24.25
N ILE A 114 -2.79 -17.10 -25.22
CA ILE A 114 -2.89 -15.65 -25.38
C ILE A 114 -4.20 -15.37 -26.12
N SER A 115 -5.25 -15.01 -25.37
CA SER A 115 -6.34 -14.20 -25.91
C SER A 115 -6.22 -12.80 -25.31
N GLU A 116 -6.21 -11.79 -26.19
CA GLU A 116 -5.90 -10.38 -25.92
C GLU A 116 -6.97 -9.63 -25.09
N GLY A 117 -7.70 -10.31 -24.20
CA GLY A 117 -8.89 -9.77 -23.53
C GLY A 117 -8.75 -9.36 -22.07
N ASP A 118 -7.85 -9.97 -21.29
CA ASP A 118 -7.83 -9.81 -19.82
C ASP A 118 -6.85 -8.73 -19.31
N ALA A 119 -6.76 -7.64 -20.06
CA ALA A 119 -6.12 -6.43 -19.61
C ALA A 119 -7.11 -5.60 -18.78
N SER A 120 -7.31 -5.98 -17.51
CA SER A 120 -7.70 -5.01 -16.47
C SER A 120 -6.51 -4.07 -16.22
N ARG A 121 -6.02 -3.40 -17.28
CA ARG A 121 -5.07 -2.31 -17.19
C ARG A 121 -5.87 -1.19 -16.56
N ALA A 122 -5.75 -1.06 -15.24
CA ALA A 122 -6.19 0.14 -14.56
C ALA A 122 -5.65 1.30 -15.39
N GLU A 123 -6.54 2.14 -15.93
CA GLU A 123 -6.21 3.27 -16.80
C GLU A 123 -5.05 4.03 -16.15
N SER A 124 -3.85 3.85 -16.68
CA SER A 124 -2.74 4.70 -16.29
C SER A 124 -2.96 5.98 -17.05
N GLY A 125 -2.95 7.11 -16.34
CA GLY A 125 -3.14 8.41 -16.97
C GLY A 125 -2.21 8.57 -18.18
N ALA A 126 -2.65 9.35 -19.16
CA ALA A 126 -1.81 9.73 -20.29
C ALA A 126 -0.45 10.20 -19.78
N GLU A 127 0.61 9.91 -20.53
CA GLU A 127 1.96 10.30 -20.13
C GLU A 127 2.05 11.80 -19.92
N SER A 128 2.46 12.18 -18.71
CA SER A 128 2.56 13.59 -18.33
C SER A 128 3.86 14.25 -18.81
N GLY A 129 4.84 13.45 -19.25
CA GLY A 129 6.20 13.90 -19.56
C GLY A 129 7.04 14.31 -18.33
N LYS A 130 6.48 14.22 -17.11
CA LYS A 130 7.16 14.64 -15.87
C LYS A 130 7.92 13.49 -15.22
N ARG A 131 9.11 13.79 -14.71
CA ARG A 131 10.00 12.85 -14.00
C ARG A 131 10.06 13.19 -12.53
N VAL A 132 9.84 12.21 -11.66
CA VAL A 132 9.87 12.38 -10.20
C VAL A 132 10.89 11.43 -9.58
N ALA A 133 11.77 11.95 -8.74
CA ALA A 133 12.65 11.12 -7.92
C ALA A 133 12.00 10.83 -6.56
N VAL A 134 12.12 9.59 -6.09
CA VAL A 134 11.69 9.17 -4.76
C VAL A 134 12.92 8.63 -4.03
N ILE A 135 13.23 9.16 -2.84
CA ILE A 135 14.38 8.70 -2.04
C ILE A 135 13.84 7.82 -0.91
N GLY A 136 14.17 6.53 -0.97
CA GLY A 136 13.68 5.47 -0.08
C GLY A 136 12.50 4.68 -0.67
N ALA A 137 12.63 3.35 -0.70
CA ALA A 137 11.61 2.37 -1.07
C ALA A 137 10.86 1.80 0.14
N GLY A 138 10.68 2.61 1.20
CA GLY A 138 9.79 2.29 2.32
C GLY A 138 8.30 2.44 1.94
N PRO A 139 7.35 2.18 2.87
CA PRO A 139 5.92 2.27 2.60
C PRO A 139 5.50 3.60 1.96
N ALA A 140 6.04 4.72 2.46
CA ALA A 140 5.75 6.05 1.93
C ALA A 140 6.25 6.23 0.48
N GLY A 141 7.48 5.83 0.20
CA GLY A 141 8.07 5.92 -1.14
C GLY A 141 7.37 5.02 -2.15
N LEU A 142 7.06 3.77 -1.76
CA LEU A 142 6.27 2.84 -2.59
C LEU A 142 4.88 3.41 -2.92
N THR A 143 4.19 3.97 -1.93
CA THR A 143 2.89 4.63 -2.13
C THR A 143 3.00 5.85 -3.05
N ALA A 144 4.02 6.70 -2.86
CA ALA A 144 4.23 7.88 -3.68
C ALA A 144 4.51 7.48 -5.13
N ALA A 145 5.45 6.57 -5.36
CA ALA A 145 5.80 6.10 -6.69
C ALA A 145 4.62 5.47 -7.41
N TYR A 146 3.89 4.56 -6.76
CA TYR A 146 2.70 3.95 -7.34
C TYR A 146 1.66 5.00 -7.75
N ARG A 147 1.33 5.95 -6.85
CA ARG A 147 0.31 6.97 -7.14
C ARG A 147 0.75 7.97 -8.20
N LEU A 148 2.01 8.35 -8.24
CA LEU A 148 2.56 9.24 -9.27
C LEU A 148 2.59 8.56 -10.64
N ALA A 149 2.99 7.28 -10.69
CA ALA A 149 2.96 6.50 -11.92
C ALA A 149 1.53 6.31 -12.45
N LYS A 150 0.54 6.07 -11.58
CA LYS A 150 -0.88 6.03 -11.96
C LYS A 150 -1.39 7.36 -12.52
N LYS A 151 -0.76 8.49 -12.18
CA LYS A 151 -1.02 9.82 -12.76
C LYS A 151 -0.25 10.09 -14.06
N GLY A 152 0.52 9.12 -14.57
CA GLY A 152 1.26 9.25 -15.82
C GLY A 152 2.66 9.87 -15.68
N HIS A 153 3.20 9.97 -14.47
CA HIS A 153 4.58 10.41 -14.25
C HIS A 153 5.57 9.25 -14.34
N SER A 154 6.77 9.52 -14.85
CA SER A 154 7.90 8.58 -14.76
C SER A 154 8.57 8.76 -13.40
N VAL A 155 8.78 7.67 -12.66
CA VAL A 155 9.30 7.71 -11.30
C VAL A 155 10.54 6.84 -11.18
N LYS A 156 11.60 7.40 -10.60
CA LYS A 156 12.78 6.63 -10.18
C LYS A 156 12.89 6.65 -8.66
N ILE A 157 12.96 5.47 -8.05
CA ILE A 157 13.20 5.30 -6.62
C ILE A 157 14.69 5.00 -6.40
N PHE A 158 15.34 5.76 -5.51
CA PHE A 158 16.69 5.50 -5.02
C PHE A 158 16.59 4.85 -3.63
N GLU A 159 17.06 3.62 -3.47
CA GLU A 159 17.00 2.86 -2.22
C GLU A 159 18.39 2.37 -1.81
N ARG A 160 18.71 2.57 -0.53
CA ARG A 160 20.00 2.22 0.05
C ARG A 160 20.15 0.72 0.28
N LEU A 161 19.08 0.05 0.72
CA LEU A 161 19.06 -1.39 0.95
C LEU A 161 19.05 -2.16 -0.39
N PRO A 162 19.48 -3.44 -0.40
CA PRO A 162 19.41 -4.27 -1.60
C PRO A 162 17.98 -4.73 -1.95
N VAL A 163 16.97 -4.29 -1.19
CA VAL A 163 15.57 -4.73 -1.28
C VAL A 163 14.61 -3.58 -0.96
N ALA A 164 13.44 -3.58 -1.60
CA ALA A 164 12.36 -2.65 -1.29
C ALA A 164 11.59 -3.06 -0.03
N GLY A 165 10.91 -2.09 0.59
CA GLY A 165 10.06 -2.28 1.77
C GLY A 165 10.51 -1.49 2.99
N GLY A 166 11.75 -0.99 3.04
CA GLY A 166 12.28 -0.21 4.15
C GLY A 166 12.08 -0.92 5.50
N MET A 167 11.46 -0.24 6.48
CA MET A 167 11.19 -0.82 7.81
C MET A 167 10.26 -2.05 7.80
N LEU A 168 9.49 -2.28 6.72
CA LEU A 168 8.73 -3.53 6.57
C LEU A 168 9.66 -4.75 6.49
N VAL A 169 10.85 -4.57 5.93
CA VAL A 169 11.88 -5.61 5.83
C VAL A 169 12.89 -5.51 6.97
N ALA A 170 13.38 -4.30 7.25
CA ALA A 170 14.44 -4.09 8.24
C ALA A 170 13.97 -4.27 9.69
N GLY A 171 12.72 -3.93 10.01
CA GLY A 171 12.22 -3.93 11.40
C GLY A 171 11.20 -5.03 11.70
N ILE A 172 10.33 -5.39 10.75
CA ILE A 172 9.26 -6.36 11.00
C ILE A 172 9.76 -7.79 10.73
N PRO A 173 9.68 -8.71 11.72
CA PRO A 173 10.14 -10.08 11.54
C PRO A 173 9.32 -10.87 10.50
N PRO A 174 9.93 -11.86 9.80
CA PRO A 174 9.25 -12.66 8.78
C PRO A 174 8.02 -13.45 9.27
N TYR A 175 8.01 -13.89 10.53
CA TYR A 175 6.84 -14.60 11.08
C TYR A 175 5.61 -13.69 11.23
N ARG A 176 5.82 -12.37 11.32
CA ARG A 176 4.74 -11.36 11.38
C ARG A 176 4.40 -10.84 9.99
N LEU A 177 5.40 -10.62 9.14
CA LEU A 177 5.25 -10.20 7.75
C LEU A 177 6.13 -11.08 6.83
N PRO A 178 5.55 -12.15 6.24
CA PRO A 178 6.26 -13.03 5.33
C PRO A 178 6.83 -12.26 4.13
N ARG A 179 8.09 -12.54 3.77
CA ARG A 179 8.83 -11.79 2.74
C ARG A 179 8.27 -12.05 1.34
N ASP A 180 7.84 -13.27 1.08
CA ASP A 180 7.15 -13.68 -0.14
C ASP A 180 5.86 -12.88 -0.37
N VAL A 181 5.06 -12.66 0.67
CA VAL A 181 3.84 -11.84 0.59
C VAL A 181 4.16 -10.39 0.24
N LEU A 182 5.12 -9.78 0.95
CA LEU A 182 5.51 -8.40 0.70
C LEU A 182 6.08 -8.22 -0.71
N ASN A 183 6.97 -9.12 -1.13
CA ASN A 183 7.59 -9.06 -2.46
C ASN A 183 6.54 -9.23 -3.56
N ALA A 184 5.63 -10.22 -3.43
CA ALA A 184 4.56 -10.43 -4.40
C ALA A 184 3.62 -9.22 -4.50
N GLU A 185 3.36 -8.55 -3.38
CA GLU A 185 2.54 -7.34 -3.35
C GLU A 185 3.24 -6.14 -4.01
N ILE A 186 4.54 -5.95 -3.77
CA ILE A 186 5.35 -4.92 -4.42
C ILE A 186 5.44 -5.16 -5.94
N GLU A 187 5.68 -6.40 -6.36
CA GLU A 187 5.69 -6.78 -7.78
C GLU A 187 4.33 -6.52 -8.46
N ASP A 188 3.23 -6.79 -7.77
CA ASP A 188 1.89 -6.47 -8.26
C ASP A 188 1.68 -4.96 -8.46
N LEU A 189 2.22 -4.10 -7.58
CA LEU A 189 2.19 -2.64 -7.78
C LEU A 189 2.88 -2.24 -9.09
N TRP A 190 4.07 -2.76 -9.36
CA TRP A 190 4.84 -2.37 -10.55
C TRP A 190 4.24 -2.89 -11.84
N ARG A 191 3.61 -4.07 -11.81
CA ARG A 191 2.82 -4.56 -12.94
C ARG A 191 1.65 -3.61 -13.28
N LYS A 192 1.13 -2.87 -12.31
CA LYS A 192 0.02 -1.91 -12.48
C LYS A 192 0.47 -0.52 -12.93
N THR A 193 1.77 -0.27 -13.13
CA THR A 193 2.30 1.05 -13.49
C THR A 193 2.75 1.18 -14.95
N ASP A 194 2.55 0.14 -15.79
CA ASP A 194 3.03 0.07 -17.17
C ASP A 194 4.52 0.44 -17.33
N GLY A 195 5.38 -0.02 -16.42
CA GLY A 195 6.84 0.23 -16.49
C GLY A 195 7.29 1.65 -16.13
N ARG A 196 6.40 2.52 -15.64
CA ARG A 196 6.75 3.90 -15.26
C ARG A 196 7.53 4.04 -13.95
N VAL A 197 7.77 2.95 -13.23
CA VAL A 197 8.53 2.96 -11.97
C VAL A 197 9.79 2.13 -12.13
N GLU A 198 10.93 2.75 -11.88
CA GLU A 198 12.24 2.11 -11.78
C GLU A 198 12.74 2.23 -10.34
N ILE A 199 13.43 1.21 -9.84
CA ILE A 199 14.09 1.24 -8.54
C ILE A 199 15.58 0.94 -8.73
N GLU A 200 16.42 1.84 -8.22
CA GLU A 200 17.86 1.65 -8.11
C GLU A 200 18.21 1.33 -6.66
N TYR A 201 18.70 0.11 -6.43
CA TYR A 201 19.08 -0.39 -5.11
C TYR A 201 20.57 -0.16 -4.82
N GLY A 202 20.95 -0.18 -3.54
CA GLY A 202 22.33 0.04 -3.11
C GLY A 202 22.80 1.48 -3.23
N VAL A 203 21.87 2.43 -3.39
CA VAL A 203 22.17 3.85 -3.56
C VAL A 203 21.97 4.58 -2.23
N ASP A 204 23.07 5.02 -1.63
CA ASP A 204 23.02 5.97 -0.51
C ASP A 204 23.07 7.40 -1.07
N VAL A 205 21.99 8.16 -0.87
CA VAL A 205 21.88 9.51 -1.41
C VAL A 205 22.50 10.49 -0.43
N ASP A 206 23.74 10.88 -0.69
CA ASP A 206 24.43 11.94 0.02
C ASP A 206 24.03 13.35 -0.46
N GLU A 207 24.66 14.38 0.08
CA GLU A 207 24.35 15.78 -0.21
C GLU A 207 24.65 16.17 -1.67
N GLU A 208 25.70 15.62 -2.27
CA GLU A 208 26.08 15.90 -3.66
C GLU A 208 25.11 15.24 -4.62
N MET A 209 24.82 13.95 -4.40
CA MET A 209 23.84 13.21 -5.17
C MET A 209 22.45 13.82 -5.06
N PHE A 210 22.05 14.27 -3.87
CA PHE A 210 20.77 14.95 -3.68
C PHE A 210 20.65 16.20 -4.55
N ARG A 211 21.70 17.04 -4.61
CA ARG A 211 21.71 18.22 -5.50
C ARG A 211 21.53 17.84 -6.96
N ARG A 212 22.26 16.83 -7.44
CA ARG A 212 22.12 16.32 -8.82
C ARG A 212 20.70 15.85 -9.11
N ILE A 213 20.11 15.07 -8.20
CA ILE A 213 18.73 14.60 -8.32
C ILE A 213 17.76 15.79 -8.41
N CYS A 214 17.97 16.86 -7.62
CA CYS A 214 17.13 18.06 -7.71
C CYS A 214 17.24 18.81 -9.05
N GLU A 215 18.37 18.71 -9.75
CA GLU A 215 18.56 19.32 -11.07
C GLU A 215 17.97 18.45 -12.20
N GLU A 216 18.00 17.13 -12.05
CA GLU A 216 17.58 16.18 -13.08
C GLU A 216 16.06 15.91 -13.12
N TYR A 217 15.36 16.03 -11.99
CA TYR A 217 13.95 15.65 -11.86
C TYR A 217 13.04 16.87 -11.64
N ASP A 218 11.80 16.82 -12.15
CA ASP A 218 10.82 17.89 -11.95
C ASP A 218 10.37 18.03 -10.50
N ALA A 219 10.45 16.95 -9.72
CA ALA A 219 10.14 16.91 -8.30
C ALA A 219 10.91 15.80 -7.58
N VAL A 220 11.14 15.99 -6.28
CA VAL A 220 11.78 15.02 -5.40
C VAL A 220 10.89 14.76 -4.18
N PHE A 221 10.66 13.49 -3.87
CA PHE A 221 9.95 13.05 -2.66
C PHE A 221 10.90 12.29 -1.74
N VAL A 222 11.15 12.84 -0.55
CA VAL A 222 12.07 12.27 0.43
C VAL A 222 11.30 11.40 1.42
N SER A 223 11.63 10.11 1.48
CA SER A 223 10.96 9.11 2.32
C SER A 223 11.94 8.12 2.99
N VAL A 224 13.10 8.63 3.41
CA VAL A 224 14.19 7.85 4.02
C VAL A 224 13.86 7.27 5.41
N GLY A 225 12.77 7.70 6.05
CA GLY A 225 12.37 7.19 7.36
C GLY A 225 13.32 7.59 8.49
N ALA A 226 13.26 6.87 9.62
CA ALA A 226 14.05 7.12 10.82
C ALA A 226 14.92 5.90 11.17
N HIS A 227 16.17 5.90 10.69
CA HIS A 227 17.09 4.77 10.83
C HIS A 227 17.96 4.80 12.10
N LYS A 228 18.04 5.94 12.80
CA LYS A 228 18.86 6.08 14.01
C LYS A 228 18.07 5.67 15.24
N SER A 229 18.66 4.82 16.09
CA SER A 229 18.13 4.52 17.42
C SER A 229 18.41 5.69 18.39
N ARG A 230 17.67 5.72 19.51
CA ARG A 230 17.96 6.61 20.63
C ARG A 230 18.93 5.91 21.58
N VAL A 231 20.05 6.56 21.88
CA VAL A 231 20.98 6.11 22.93
C VAL A 231 20.39 6.40 24.31
N MET A 232 20.69 5.54 25.30
CA MET A 232 20.14 5.65 26.65
C MET A 232 20.97 6.56 27.55
N GLY A 233 22.26 6.75 27.26
CA GLY A 233 23.18 7.59 28.05
C GLY A 233 23.61 6.93 29.35
N ILE A 234 23.69 5.60 29.39
CA ILE A 234 23.98 4.83 30.62
C ILE A 234 25.32 4.08 30.54
N GLU A 235 25.96 3.90 31.69
CA GLU A 235 27.23 3.17 31.76
C GLU A 235 27.07 1.74 31.23
N GLY A 236 27.92 1.38 30.26
CA GLY A 236 27.94 0.04 29.67
C GLY A 236 27.03 -0.15 28.46
N GLU A 237 26.36 0.89 27.95
CA GLU A 237 25.53 0.79 26.74
C GLU A 237 26.32 0.49 25.44
N ASP A 238 27.63 0.76 25.43
CA ASP A 238 28.53 0.46 24.30
C ASP A 238 29.28 -0.89 24.45
N LYS A 239 28.92 -1.73 25.44
CA LYS A 239 29.59 -3.02 25.67
C LYS A 239 29.23 -4.06 24.60
N GLU A 240 30.16 -5.00 24.36
CA GLU A 240 29.92 -6.14 23.49
C GLU A 240 28.69 -6.95 23.94
N GLY A 241 27.80 -7.27 23.00
CA GLY A 241 26.55 -7.97 23.26
C GLY A 241 25.33 -7.08 23.55
N VAL A 242 25.51 -5.75 23.61
CA VAL A 242 24.41 -4.77 23.71
C VAL A 242 24.04 -4.29 22.30
N PHE A 243 22.77 -4.36 21.92
CA PHE A 243 22.21 -3.96 20.61
C PHE A 243 20.95 -3.11 20.75
#